data_AF-A0A8T0DLK3-F1
#
_entry.id   AF-A0A8T0DLK3-F1
#
_cell.length_a   1.000
_cell.length_b   1.000
_cell.length_c   1.000
_cell.angle_alpha   90.00
_cell.angle_beta   90.00
_cell.angle_gamma   90.00
#
_symmetry.space_group_name_H-M   'P 1'
#
loop_
_entity.id
_entity.type
_entity.pdbx_description
1 polymer ?
#
loop_
_entity_poly.entity_id
_entity_poly.type
_entity_poly.pdbx_seq_one_letter_code
_entity_poly.pdbx_strand_id
1 'polypeptide(L)'
;MALQVLVVLSLATTLCILVFVMLPQSSEFIYDGALYKDGSFVSQVVWNESTVSRDTSSEDQTIDKNICWPNVLYGCHIFNNTMQGRTIRRPLGLVGVSYQSRSAKYLSSHDDLIQFAPQNAVFPMTIQLRCAQRFTEKQVTCTMINNRKFKEADKSTLAVLLLIKALLTCVQAPIMNLLDSVTCHLLDENHSHCLGHFRAFASLGYMISVSSVGWLVTHQFDSGRTSSPTFASVGTNVTTNDWSPAILCGTTAASAGAIISGLLSFKTNPLDLNLKQSVLLVAHSPLMVKCIINAFLAGLVYSLNFEYLFYVMTHEFGISPSFMGLLTTLNILCGEIPTFMAVGWLLKRFGETFCLCIAHFFYALQMYIYGSCENQLTYLLFCPLFGASFPLLYSSLANYATASVRQARLANTNVISSMHSLLNAVLFGISLCFGASIWGVLMQHYSGRYLFFLSSVISCILVVITPVISRFVDRLF
;
A
#
# COMPACT_ATOMS: atom_id res chain seq x y z
N MET A 1 -8.71 17.45 27.62
CA MET A 1 -8.78 18.12 26.30
C MET A 1 -8.17 17.24 25.21
N ALA A 2 -6.93 16.74 25.38
CA ALA A 2 -6.26 15.89 24.39
C ALA A 2 -7.11 14.68 23.94
N LEU A 3 -7.73 13.98 24.88
CA LEU A 3 -8.51 12.78 24.57
C LEU A 3 -9.81 13.05 23.80
N GLN A 4 -10.48 14.18 24.05
CA GLN A 4 -11.64 14.62 23.25
C GLN A 4 -11.23 14.96 21.82
N VAL A 5 -10.05 15.59 21.65
CA VAL A 5 -9.47 15.83 20.33
C VAL A 5 -9.15 14.49 19.65
N LEU A 6 -8.62 13.51 20.38
CA LEU A 6 -8.35 12.16 19.86
C LEU A 6 -9.63 11.46 19.36
N VAL A 7 -10.74 11.58 20.09
CA VAL A 7 -12.06 11.06 19.67
C VAL A 7 -12.52 11.73 18.38
N VAL A 8 -12.47 13.07 18.31
CA VAL A 8 -12.88 13.83 17.12
C VAL A 8 -12.01 13.47 15.91
N LEU A 9 -10.70 13.38 16.09
CA LEU A 9 -9.77 12.98 15.03
C LEU A 9 -10.01 11.53 14.57
N SER A 10 -10.29 10.61 15.49
CA SER A 10 -10.57 9.20 15.15
C SER A 10 -11.90 9.04 14.40
N LEU A 11 -12.94 9.80 14.79
CA LEU A 11 -14.21 9.85 14.08
C LEU A 11 -14.06 10.46 12.68
N ALA A 12 -13.33 11.57 12.57
CA ALA A 12 -13.04 12.20 11.28
C ALA A 12 -12.21 11.27 10.37
N THR A 13 -11.27 10.51 10.93
CA THR A 13 -10.51 9.47 10.21
C THR A 13 -11.45 8.39 9.68
N THR A 14 -12.36 7.90 10.52
CA THR A 14 -13.36 6.89 10.15
C THR A 14 -14.25 7.38 8.99
N LEU A 15 -14.73 8.64 9.07
CA LEU A 15 -15.52 9.26 8.01
C LEU A 15 -14.72 9.35 6.70
N CYS A 16 -13.47 9.82 6.76
CA CYS A 16 -12.61 9.95 5.57
C CYS A 16 -12.34 8.58 4.93
N ILE A 17 -12.08 7.53 5.71
CA ILE A 17 -11.88 6.17 5.19
C ILE A 17 -13.16 5.64 4.52
N LEU A 18 -14.34 5.88 5.11
CA LEU A 18 -15.61 5.46 4.52
C LEU A 18 -15.88 6.11 3.15
N VAL A 19 -15.41 7.34 2.93
CA VAL A 19 -15.54 8.01 1.63
C VAL A 19 -14.81 7.25 0.52
N PHE A 20 -13.72 6.54 0.82
CA PHE A 20 -13.03 5.70 -0.19
C PHE A 20 -13.90 4.55 -0.70
N VAL A 21 -14.82 4.01 0.12
CA VAL A 21 -15.78 2.98 -0.33
C VAL A 21 -16.78 3.54 -1.32
N MET A 22 -17.12 4.83 -1.19
CA MET A 22 -18.12 5.51 -2.01
C MET A 22 -17.55 6.00 -3.35
N LEU A 23 -16.24 5.86 -3.58
CA LEU A 23 -15.63 6.25 -4.86
C LEU A 23 -16.15 5.33 -5.98
N PRO A 24 -16.63 5.90 -7.10
CA PRO A 24 -17.18 5.11 -8.18
C PRO A 24 -16.09 4.25 -8.80
N GLN A 25 -16.20 2.93 -8.62
CA GLN A 25 -15.33 1.96 -9.28
C GLN A 25 -15.84 1.71 -10.70
N SER A 26 -15.29 2.42 -11.69
CA SER A 26 -15.54 2.09 -13.09
C SER A 26 -14.70 0.87 -13.48
N SER A 27 -15.36 -0.18 -13.95
CA SER A 27 -14.71 -1.35 -14.53
C SER A 27 -15.06 -1.51 -16.00
N GLU A 28 -14.06 -1.91 -16.79
CA GLU A 28 -14.21 -2.31 -18.19
C GLU A 28 -14.01 -3.82 -18.29
N PHE A 29 -14.63 -4.44 -19.28
CA PHE A 29 -14.56 -5.88 -19.53
C PHE A 29 -13.75 -6.14 -20.80
N ILE A 30 -12.81 -7.07 -20.73
CA ILE A 30 -11.93 -7.43 -21.86
C ILE A 30 -12.54 -8.59 -22.64
N TYR A 31 -12.68 -8.42 -23.95
CA TYR A 31 -13.15 -9.47 -24.86
C TYR A 31 -12.09 -9.73 -25.92
N ASP A 32 -11.62 -10.97 -25.98
CA ASP A 32 -10.74 -11.42 -27.05
C ASP A 32 -11.54 -12.16 -28.10
N GLY A 33 -11.23 -11.87 -29.36
CA GLY A 33 -11.92 -12.52 -30.45
C GLY A 33 -11.29 -12.25 -31.79
N ALA A 34 -11.87 -12.89 -32.80
CA ALA A 34 -11.55 -12.70 -34.19
C ALA A 34 -12.60 -11.79 -34.83
N LEU A 35 -12.13 -10.77 -35.54
CA LEU A 35 -12.95 -9.99 -36.45
C LEU A 35 -12.94 -10.65 -37.83
N TYR A 36 -14.12 -10.81 -38.42
CA TYR A 36 -14.33 -11.41 -39.74
C TYR A 36 -14.72 -10.34 -40.79
N LYS A 37 -14.62 -10.71 -42.07
CA LYS A 37 -14.93 -9.82 -43.21
C LYS A 37 -16.40 -9.37 -43.26
N ASP A 38 -17.30 -10.11 -42.62
CA ASP A 38 -18.72 -9.77 -42.50
C ASP A 38 -19.00 -8.76 -41.39
N GLY A 39 -17.94 -8.15 -40.80
CA GLY A 39 -18.05 -7.19 -39.71
C GLY A 39 -18.41 -7.85 -38.37
N SER A 40 -18.42 -9.18 -38.31
CA SER A 40 -18.72 -9.90 -37.10
C SER A 40 -17.49 -10.09 -36.21
N PHE A 41 -17.70 -9.90 -34.92
CA PHE A 41 -16.71 -10.16 -33.88
C PHE A 41 -17.11 -11.44 -33.15
N VAL A 42 -16.30 -12.48 -33.27
CA VAL A 42 -16.51 -13.76 -32.58
C VAL A 42 -15.51 -13.85 -31.43
N SER A 43 -16.03 -13.86 -30.20
CA SER A 43 -15.23 -14.03 -29.00
C SER A 43 -15.35 -15.46 -28.49
N GLN A 44 -14.23 -16.02 -28.01
CA GLN A 44 -14.16 -17.41 -27.54
C GLN A 44 -13.57 -17.45 -26.13
N VAL A 45 -14.24 -18.18 -25.22
CA VAL A 45 -13.81 -18.28 -23.83
C VAL A 45 -13.17 -19.62 -23.54
N VAL A 46 -12.12 -19.61 -22.72
CA VAL A 46 -11.39 -20.79 -22.26
C VAL A 46 -11.77 -21.07 -20.80
N TRP A 47 -11.92 -22.34 -20.45
CA TRP A 47 -12.11 -22.77 -19.06
C TRP A 47 -10.75 -23.16 -18.48
N ASN A 48 -10.44 -22.63 -17.29
CA ASN A 48 -9.22 -23.02 -16.60
C ASN A 48 -9.45 -24.35 -15.86
N GLU A 49 -8.98 -25.47 -16.42
CA GLU A 49 -9.12 -26.81 -15.83
C GLU A 49 -8.05 -27.15 -14.79
N SER A 50 -7.15 -26.22 -14.43
CA SER A 50 -5.93 -26.53 -13.67
C SER A 50 -6.08 -26.70 -12.15
N THR A 51 -7.29 -26.66 -11.58
CA THR A 51 -7.51 -26.85 -10.13
C THR A 51 -8.72 -27.74 -9.82
N VAL A 52 -8.89 -28.83 -10.56
CA VAL A 52 -9.64 -29.97 -10.01
C VAL A 52 -8.67 -30.73 -9.11
N SER A 53 -8.81 -30.52 -7.80
CA SER A 53 -8.20 -31.40 -6.81
C SER A 53 -8.53 -32.83 -7.18
N ARG A 54 -7.47 -33.63 -7.28
CA ARG A 54 -7.48 -35.06 -7.53
C ARG A 54 -8.08 -35.78 -6.30
N ASP A 55 -9.34 -35.51 -6.00
CA ASP A 55 -10.13 -36.37 -5.13
C ASP A 55 -10.84 -37.37 -6.02
N THR A 56 -10.40 -38.61 -5.82
CA THR A 56 -10.84 -39.82 -6.48
C THR A 56 -12.34 -40.05 -6.33
N SER A 57 -12.89 -40.64 -7.39
CA SER A 57 -14.16 -41.39 -7.44
C SER A 57 -15.45 -40.59 -7.22
N SER A 58 -15.93 -39.95 -8.29
CA SER A 58 -17.31 -40.11 -8.72
C SER A 58 -17.42 -39.79 -10.21
N GLU A 59 -17.77 -40.81 -11.01
CA GLU A 59 -18.50 -40.62 -12.26
C GLU A 59 -19.73 -39.78 -11.95
N ASP A 60 -19.74 -38.48 -12.25
CA ASP A 60 -20.98 -37.77 -12.51
C ASP A 60 -20.73 -36.37 -13.11
N GLN A 61 -21.39 -36.15 -14.26
CA GLN A 61 -21.85 -34.87 -14.78
C GLN A 61 -20.77 -33.90 -15.29
N THR A 62 -20.56 -33.97 -16.60
CA THR A 62 -20.37 -32.79 -17.46
C THR A 62 -21.50 -31.78 -17.19
N ILE A 63 -21.35 -30.93 -16.18
CA ILE A 63 -22.19 -29.75 -16.04
C ILE A 63 -21.75 -28.82 -17.17
N ASP A 64 -22.50 -28.80 -18.27
CA ASP A 64 -22.52 -27.69 -19.22
C ASP A 64 -22.95 -26.44 -18.45
N LYS A 65 -21.98 -25.78 -17.81
CA LYS A 65 -22.22 -24.52 -17.12
C LYS A 65 -22.54 -23.49 -18.19
N ASN A 66 -23.82 -23.17 -18.36
CA ASN A 66 -24.28 -22.09 -19.23
C ASN A 66 -23.50 -20.81 -18.91
N ILE A 67 -22.87 -20.22 -19.93
CA ILE A 67 -22.10 -18.98 -19.81
C ILE A 67 -23.04 -17.79 -20.01
N CYS A 68 -22.98 -16.80 -19.11
CA CYS A 68 -23.73 -15.55 -19.28
C CYS A 68 -23.04 -14.68 -20.34
N TRP A 69 -23.54 -14.68 -21.56
CA TRP A 69 -23.09 -13.74 -22.59
C TRP A 69 -23.87 -12.41 -22.47
N PRO A 70 -23.18 -11.26 -22.47
CA PRO A 70 -23.87 -9.97 -22.47
C PRO A 70 -24.59 -9.75 -23.79
N ASN A 71 -25.80 -9.21 -23.72
CA ASN A 71 -26.63 -8.93 -24.90
C ASN A 71 -26.09 -7.75 -25.70
N VAL A 72 -25.52 -6.76 -25.01
CA VAL A 72 -25.01 -5.53 -25.61
C VAL A 72 -23.68 -5.15 -24.99
N LEU A 73 -22.69 -4.91 -25.86
CA LEU A 73 -21.41 -4.29 -25.52
C LEU A 73 -21.42 -2.84 -26.00
N TYR A 74 -21.02 -1.90 -25.16
CA TYR A 74 -21.01 -0.48 -25.52
C TYR A 74 -19.73 0.22 -25.05
N GLY A 75 -19.41 1.36 -25.68
CA GLY A 75 -18.22 2.13 -25.37
C GLY A 75 -16.93 1.33 -25.58
N CYS A 76 -16.89 0.51 -26.64
CA CYS A 76 -15.80 -0.42 -26.87
C CYS A 76 -14.55 0.29 -27.41
N HIS A 77 -13.41 0.03 -26.80
CA HIS A 77 -12.09 0.47 -27.28
C HIS A 77 -11.35 -0.70 -27.92
N ILE A 78 -10.84 -0.49 -29.14
CA ILE A 78 -10.05 -1.50 -29.85
C ILE A 78 -8.58 -1.37 -29.40
N PHE A 79 -8.01 -2.50 -28.99
CA PHE A 79 -6.59 -2.66 -28.70
C PHE A 79 -5.99 -3.71 -29.63
N ASN A 80 -5.07 -3.28 -30.49
CA ASN A 80 -4.21 -4.14 -31.30
C ASN A 80 -2.80 -3.52 -31.37
N ASN A 81 -1.76 -4.33 -31.58
CA ASN A 81 -0.37 -3.89 -31.76
C ASN A 81 -0.20 -2.81 -32.84
N THR A 82 -1.15 -2.69 -33.77
CA THR A 82 -1.17 -1.69 -34.85
C THR A 82 -2.25 -0.62 -34.70
N MET A 83 -3.22 -0.79 -33.80
CA MET A 83 -4.39 0.07 -33.64
C MET A 83 -4.71 0.26 -32.16
N GLN A 84 -4.05 1.24 -31.56
CA GLN A 84 -4.25 1.59 -30.16
C GLN A 84 -5.22 2.77 -30.07
N GLY A 85 -6.33 2.61 -29.34
CA GLY A 85 -7.11 3.74 -28.81
C GLY A 85 -8.30 4.25 -29.64
N ARG A 86 -8.81 3.51 -30.63
CA ARG A 86 -10.04 3.89 -31.34
C ARG A 86 -11.30 3.44 -30.59
N THR A 87 -12.24 4.37 -30.41
CA THR A 87 -13.54 4.13 -29.76
C THR A 87 -14.63 3.78 -30.76
N ILE A 88 -15.28 2.65 -30.54
CA ILE A 88 -16.51 2.27 -31.22
C ILE A 88 -17.64 3.02 -30.51
N ARG A 89 -18.23 4.01 -31.18
CA ARG A 89 -19.31 4.84 -30.62
C ARG A 89 -20.64 4.09 -30.51
N ARG A 90 -20.84 3.04 -31.29
CA ARG A 90 -22.10 2.29 -31.37
C ARG A 90 -22.02 0.96 -30.61
N PRO A 91 -23.15 0.50 -30.03
CA PRO A 91 -23.19 -0.76 -29.32
C PRO A 91 -23.11 -1.97 -30.26
N LEU A 92 -22.43 -3.03 -29.82
CA LEU A 92 -22.41 -4.33 -30.47
C LEU A 92 -23.49 -5.21 -29.84
N GLY A 93 -24.39 -5.72 -30.67
CA GLY A 93 -25.46 -6.63 -30.25
C GLY A 93 -25.04 -8.09 -30.38
N LEU A 94 -25.48 -8.93 -29.45
CA LEU A 94 -25.33 -10.38 -29.54
C LEU A 94 -26.25 -10.94 -30.64
N VAL A 95 -25.67 -11.67 -31.59
CA VAL A 95 -26.39 -12.27 -32.73
C VAL A 95 -26.56 -13.78 -32.58
N GLY A 96 -25.57 -14.46 -32.00
CA GLY A 96 -25.66 -15.90 -31.81
C GLY A 96 -24.61 -16.42 -30.83
N VAL A 97 -24.95 -17.49 -30.13
CA VAL A 97 -24.07 -18.19 -29.19
C VAL A 97 -23.91 -19.62 -29.67
N SER A 98 -22.67 -20.10 -29.78
CA SER A 98 -22.36 -21.49 -30.08
C SER A 98 -21.85 -22.17 -28.80
N TYR A 99 -22.69 -23.03 -28.21
CA TYR A 99 -22.38 -23.74 -26.97
C TYR A 99 -21.23 -24.75 -27.15
N GLN A 100 -21.18 -25.45 -28.29
CA GLN A 100 -20.12 -26.45 -28.58
C GLN A 100 -18.73 -25.81 -28.72
N SER A 101 -18.64 -24.63 -29.33
CA SER A 101 -17.36 -23.92 -29.51
C SER A 101 -17.07 -22.90 -28.41
N ARG A 102 -17.99 -22.74 -27.44
CA ARG A 102 -17.93 -21.75 -26.35
C ARG A 102 -17.64 -20.34 -26.87
N SER A 103 -18.30 -19.97 -27.96
CA SER A 103 -18.11 -18.69 -28.65
C SER A 103 -19.41 -17.90 -28.78
N ALA A 104 -19.29 -16.58 -28.81
CA ALA A 104 -20.40 -15.69 -29.09
C ALA A 104 -20.06 -14.74 -30.23
N LYS A 105 -21.03 -14.57 -31.13
CA LYS A 105 -20.97 -13.69 -32.30
C LYS A 105 -21.68 -12.38 -31.98
N TYR A 106 -20.92 -11.29 -32.06
CA TYR A 106 -21.40 -9.91 -31.91
C TYR A 106 -21.36 -9.19 -33.24
N LEU A 107 -22.39 -8.38 -33.52
CA LEU A 107 -22.48 -7.58 -34.75
C LEU A 107 -22.80 -6.12 -34.40
N SER A 108 -22.16 -5.21 -35.12
CA SER A 108 -22.56 -3.80 -35.14
C SER A 108 -23.77 -3.63 -36.07
N SER A 109 -24.69 -2.73 -35.73
CA SER A 109 -25.87 -2.43 -36.57
C SER A 109 -25.51 -1.93 -37.99
N HIS A 110 -24.28 -1.45 -38.21
CA HIS A 110 -23.70 -1.07 -39.49
C HIS A 110 -22.19 -1.44 -39.48
N ASP A 111 -21.57 -1.71 -40.64
CA ASP A 111 -20.19 -2.20 -40.87
C ASP A 111 -19.03 -1.33 -40.32
N ASP A 112 -19.29 -0.51 -39.30
CA ASP A 112 -18.36 0.37 -38.59
C ASP A 112 -17.10 -0.38 -38.12
N LEU A 113 -17.20 -1.66 -37.75
CA LEU A 113 -16.05 -2.49 -37.35
C LEU A 113 -15.05 -2.73 -38.49
N ILE A 114 -15.51 -2.87 -39.74
CA ILE A 114 -14.65 -3.10 -40.92
C ILE A 114 -13.94 -1.82 -41.31
N GLN A 115 -14.58 -0.66 -41.13
CA GLN A 115 -13.95 0.64 -41.41
C GLN A 115 -12.70 0.89 -40.57
N PHE A 116 -12.58 0.22 -39.41
CA PHE A 116 -11.39 0.30 -38.59
C PHE A 116 -10.29 -0.66 -39.04
N ALA A 117 -10.55 -1.71 -39.82
CA ALA A 117 -9.52 -2.62 -40.29
C ALA A 117 -8.57 -1.94 -41.29
N PRO A 118 -7.24 -2.15 -41.19
CA PRO A 118 -6.30 -1.61 -42.17
C PRO A 118 -6.60 -2.19 -43.56
N GLN A 119 -6.36 -1.41 -44.63
CA GLN A 119 -6.72 -1.80 -46.01
C GLN A 119 -6.10 -3.13 -46.48
N ASN A 120 -5.00 -3.56 -45.85
CA ASN A 120 -4.31 -4.84 -46.12
C ASN A 120 -4.55 -5.90 -45.02
N ALA A 121 -5.62 -5.81 -44.23
CA ALA A 121 -5.90 -6.75 -43.16
C ALA A 121 -6.17 -8.17 -43.70
N VAL A 122 -5.47 -9.16 -43.15
CA VAL A 122 -5.76 -10.59 -43.35
C VAL A 122 -6.81 -11.00 -42.31
N PHE A 123 -7.96 -11.50 -42.78
CA PHE A 123 -9.04 -11.97 -41.93
C PHE A 123 -8.99 -13.51 -41.81
N PRO A 124 -9.27 -14.10 -40.63
CA PRO A 124 -9.70 -13.46 -39.39
C PRO A 124 -8.58 -12.68 -38.67
N MET A 125 -8.90 -11.47 -38.20
CA MET A 125 -7.95 -10.63 -37.46
C MET A 125 -8.24 -10.72 -35.97
N THR A 126 -7.26 -11.14 -35.16
CA THR A 126 -7.38 -11.17 -33.70
C THR A 126 -7.35 -9.75 -33.14
N ILE A 127 -8.38 -9.37 -32.40
CA ILE A 127 -8.50 -8.06 -31.75
C ILE A 127 -8.90 -8.22 -30.29
N GLN A 128 -8.44 -7.29 -29.44
CA GLN A 128 -8.90 -7.16 -28.07
C GLN A 128 -9.84 -5.96 -27.96
N LEU A 129 -11.04 -6.18 -27.44
CA LEU A 129 -12.02 -5.13 -27.18
C LEU A 129 -12.14 -4.89 -25.67
N ARG A 130 -12.08 -3.63 -25.25
CA ARG A 130 -12.41 -3.21 -23.87
C ARG A 130 -13.76 -2.51 -23.88
N CYS A 131 -14.78 -3.13 -23.31
CA CYS A 131 -16.16 -2.66 -23.41
C CYS A 131 -16.83 -2.61 -22.04
N ALA A 132 -17.85 -1.78 -21.91
CA ALA A 132 -18.84 -1.92 -20.86
C ALA A 132 -19.94 -2.91 -21.32
N GLN A 133 -20.51 -3.66 -20.37
CA GLN A 133 -21.51 -4.69 -20.65
C GLN A 133 -22.88 -4.33 -20.08
N ARG A 134 -23.95 -4.73 -20.77
CA ARG A 134 -25.32 -4.63 -20.26
C ARG A 134 -26.06 -5.95 -20.47
N PHE A 135 -26.62 -6.49 -19.39
CA PHE A 135 -27.55 -7.62 -19.43
C PHE A 135 -28.98 -7.06 -19.43
N THR A 136 -29.81 -7.51 -20.35
CA THR A 136 -31.20 -7.03 -20.48
C THR A 136 -32.16 -7.80 -19.58
N GLU A 137 -31.74 -8.95 -19.04
CA GLU A 137 -32.59 -9.87 -18.28
C GLU A 137 -31.84 -10.44 -17.07
N LYS A 138 -32.55 -10.65 -15.94
CA LYS A 138 -31.99 -11.30 -14.74
C LYS A 138 -31.75 -12.78 -15.06
N GLN A 139 -30.56 -13.12 -15.52
CA GLN A 139 -30.18 -14.52 -15.73
C GLN A 139 -29.85 -15.15 -14.36
N VAL A 140 -30.71 -16.05 -13.88
CA VAL A 140 -30.64 -16.63 -12.52
C VAL A 140 -29.78 -17.92 -12.49
N THR A 141 -29.39 -18.48 -13.64
CA THR A 141 -28.73 -19.81 -13.73
C THR A 141 -27.60 -19.88 -14.77
N CYS A 142 -26.73 -18.87 -14.83
CA CYS A 142 -25.53 -18.92 -15.67
C CYS A 142 -24.28 -18.43 -14.93
N THR A 143 -23.11 -18.85 -15.42
CA THR A 143 -21.81 -18.45 -14.90
C THR A 143 -21.30 -17.20 -15.62
N MET A 144 -20.94 -16.18 -14.84
CA MET A 144 -20.41 -14.92 -15.37
C MET A 144 -18.97 -15.11 -15.88
N ILE A 145 -18.66 -14.48 -17.01
CA ILE A 145 -17.30 -14.42 -17.54
C ILE A 145 -16.46 -13.52 -16.63
N ASN A 146 -15.29 -14.01 -16.20
CA ASN A 146 -14.40 -13.24 -15.33
C ASN A 146 -13.31 -12.52 -16.15
N ASN A 147 -13.67 -11.36 -16.68
CA ASN A 147 -12.83 -10.54 -17.56
C ASN A 147 -12.83 -9.06 -17.15
N ARG A 148 -13.16 -8.79 -15.89
CA ARG A 148 -13.23 -7.43 -15.34
C ARG A 148 -11.82 -6.87 -15.20
N LYS A 149 -11.61 -5.65 -15.66
CA LYS A 149 -10.41 -4.84 -15.42
C LYS A 149 -10.83 -3.48 -14.90
N PHE A 150 -10.12 -2.96 -13.90
CA PHE A 150 -10.36 -1.59 -13.45
C PHE A 150 -9.99 -0.61 -14.56
N LYS A 151 -10.91 0.33 -14.83
CA LYS A 151 -10.67 1.39 -15.79
C LYS A 151 -9.61 2.33 -15.25
N GLU A 152 -8.77 2.88 -16.12
CA GLU A 152 -7.85 3.96 -15.75
C GLU A 152 -8.64 5.14 -15.17
N ALA A 153 -8.22 5.64 -14.01
CA ALA A 153 -8.92 6.70 -13.32
C ALA A 153 -8.93 7.98 -14.15
N ASP A 154 -10.09 8.62 -14.27
CA ASP A 154 -10.18 9.94 -14.89
C ASP A 154 -9.45 10.99 -14.02
N LYS A 155 -9.00 12.08 -14.65
CA LYS A 155 -8.28 13.17 -13.96
C LYS A 155 -9.09 13.73 -12.79
N SER A 156 -10.42 13.80 -12.96
CA SER A 156 -11.36 14.24 -11.92
C SER A 156 -11.36 13.28 -10.72
N THR A 157 -11.44 11.97 -10.95
CA THR A 157 -11.37 10.94 -9.91
C THR A 157 -10.03 10.97 -9.19
N LEU A 158 -8.93 11.16 -9.91
CA LEU A 158 -7.60 11.30 -9.32
C LEU A 158 -7.51 12.54 -8.41
N ALA A 159 -8.04 13.68 -8.83
CA ALA A 159 -8.04 14.91 -8.04
C ALA A 159 -8.85 14.74 -6.73
N VAL A 160 -10.03 14.11 -6.82
CA VAL A 160 -10.86 13.80 -5.65
C VAL A 160 -10.14 12.82 -4.71
N LEU A 161 -9.52 11.77 -5.25
CA LEU A 161 -8.73 10.80 -4.47
C LEU A 161 -7.59 11.47 -3.72
N LEU A 162 -6.84 12.36 -4.38
CA LEU A 162 -5.75 13.11 -3.77
C LEU A 162 -6.25 14.04 -2.67
N LEU A 163 -7.39 14.70 -2.86
CA LEU A 163 -8.01 15.56 -1.85
C LEU A 163 -8.43 14.75 -0.62
N ILE A 164 -9.08 13.60 -0.81
CA ILE A 164 -9.49 12.72 0.30
C ILE A 164 -8.25 12.17 1.02
N LYS A 165 -7.22 11.72 0.29
CA LYS A 165 -5.95 11.26 0.88
C LYS A 165 -5.31 12.38 1.71
N ALA A 166 -5.25 13.60 1.18
CA ALA A 166 -4.71 14.76 1.90
C ALA A 166 -5.49 15.03 3.20
N LEU A 167 -6.82 15.08 3.14
CA LEU A 167 -7.67 15.26 4.33
C LEU A 167 -7.45 14.14 5.35
N LEU A 168 -7.43 12.88 4.91
CA LEU A 168 -7.16 11.73 5.78
C LEU A 168 -5.80 11.88 6.48
N THR A 169 -4.74 12.21 5.74
CA THR A 169 -3.41 12.39 6.32
C THR A 169 -3.35 13.58 7.30
N CYS A 170 -4.04 14.68 7.01
CA CYS A 170 -4.13 15.83 7.92
C CYS A 170 -4.81 15.48 9.24
N VAL A 171 -5.85 14.64 9.21
CA VAL A 171 -6.55 14.19 10.42
C VAL A 171 -5.74 13.13 11.17
N GLN A 172 -5.04 12.25 10.46
CA GLN A 172 -4.31 11.15 11.07
C GLN A 172 -2.96 11.59 11.68
N ALA A 173 -2.28 12.59 11.10
CA ALA A 173 -0.94 13.00 11.55
C ALA A 173 -0.87 13.41 13.04
N PRO A 174 -1.82 14.18 13.60
CA PRO A 174 -1.77 14.56 15.01
C PRO A 174 -2.03 13.40 15.99
N ILE A 175 -2.71 12.33 15.56
CA ILE A 175 -3.12 11.22 16.43
C ILE A 175 -1.90 10.56 17.09
N MET A 176 -0.89 10.19 16.29
CA MET A 176 0.30 9.51 16.81
C MET A 176 1.13 10.42 17.73
N ASN A 177 1.25 11.71 17.39
CA ASN A 177 1.97 12.68 18.23
C ASN A 177 1.26 12.90 19.56
N LEU A 178 -0.07 12.95 19.55
CA LEU A 178 -0.87 13.10 20.75
C LEU A 178 -0.80 11.84 21.63
N LEU A 179 -0.82 10.65 21.03
CA LEU A 179 -0.64 9.38 21.75
C LEU A 179 0.74 9.34 22.42
N ASP A 180 1.82 9.62 21.69
CA ASP A 180 3.17 9.67 22.27
C ASP A 180 3.27 10.71 23.42
N SER A 181 2.60 11.86 23.27
CA SER A 181 2.53 12.88 24.32
C SER A 181 1.83 12.38 25.57
N VAL A 182 0.68 11.74 25.42
CA VAL A 182 -0.11 11.20 26.54
C VAL A 182 0.66 10.07 27.21
N THR A 183 1.27 9.18 26.44
CA THR A 183 2.11 8.09 26.97
C THR A 183 3.31 8.63 27.73
N CYS A 184 4.03 9.62 27.20
CA CYS A 184 5.14 10.26 27.93
C CYS A 184 4.68 10.88 29.25
N HIS A 185 3.49 11.49 29.28
CA HIS A 185 2.93 12.04 30.51
C HIS A 185 2.52 10.96 31.52
N LEU A 186 2.05 9.80 31.05
CA LEU A 186 1.66 8.68 31.92
C LEU A 186 2.85 7.93 32.51
N LEU A 187 3.99 7.88 31.80
CA LEU A 187 5.14 7.06 32.20
C LEU A 187 5.99 7.68 33.31
N ASP A 188 5.80 8.96 33.64
CA ASP A 188 6.64 9.72 34.57
C ASP A 188 8.14 9.71 34.18
N GLU A 189 8.94 10.64 34.70
CA GLU A 189 10.34 10.81 34.25
C GLU A 189 11.20 9.55 34.47
N ASN A 190 10.89 8.80 35.53
CA ASN A 190 11.63 7.62 35.98
C ASN A 190 11.47 6.38 35.06
N HIS A 191 10.37 6.27 34.30
CA HIS A 191 10.13 5.11 33.42
C HIS A 191 10.23 5.46 31.94
N SER A 192 10.89 6.57 31.58
CA SER A 192 11.11 6.98 30.18
C SER A 192 11.77 5.90 29.29
N HIS A 193 12.53 4.97 29.89
CA HIS A 193 13.11 3.81 29.18
C HIS A 193 12.05 2.77 28.74
N CYS A 194 10.85 2.78 29.34
CA CYS A 194 9.73 1.90 28.99
C CYS A 194 8.95 2.36 27.74
N LEU A 195 9.27 3.52 27.17
CA LEU A 195 8.59 4.03 25.97
C LEU A 195 8.67 3.04 24.79
N GLY A 196 9.78 2.31 24.68
CA GLY A 196 9.94 1.23 23.68
C GLY A 196 8.93 0.09 23.86
N HIS A 197 8.54 -0.25 25.08
CA HIS A 197 7.57 -1.31 25.36
C HIS A 197 6.16 -0.93 24.87
N PHE A 198 5.75 0.33 25.06
CA PHE A 198 4.48 0.82 24.52
C PHE A 198 4.47 0.79 22.99
N ARG A 199 5.59 1.14 22.35
CA ARG A 199 5.72 1.06 20.89
C ARG A 199 5.75 -0.39 20.37
N ALA A 200 6.27 -1.34 21.14
CA ALA A 200 6.16 -2.76 20.82
C ALA A 200 4.68 -3.21 20.76
N PHE A 201 3.82 -2.74 21.67
CA PHE A 201 2.38 -3.01 21.59
C PHE A 201 1.70 -2.38 20.37
N ALA A 202 2.12 -1.17 19.97
CA ALA A 202 1.64 -0.56 18.72
C ALA A 202 2.03 -1.40 17.49
N SER A 203 3.25 -1.94 17.48
CA SER A 203 3.75 -2.83 16.41
C SER A 203 2.94 -4.13 16.37
N LEU A 204 2.60 -4.69 17.52
CA LEU A 204 1.72 -5.87 17.63
C LEU A 204 0.32 -5.61 17.05
N GLY A 205 -0.25 -4.42 17.27
CA GLY A 205 -1.49 -4.01 16.63
C GLY A 205 -1.39 -3.97 15.10
N TYR A 206 -0.28 -3.43 14.58
CA TYR A 206 -0.01 -3.41 13.13
C TYR A 206 0.14 -4.83 12.55
N MET A 207 0.83 -5.73 13.25
CA MET A 207 0.96 -7.14 12.88
C MET A 207 -0.39 -7.86 12.73
N ILE A 208 -1.29 -7.69 13.70
CA ILE A 208 -2.63 -8.29 13.66
C ILE A 208 -3.42 -7.72 12.47
N SER A 209 -3.34 -6.40 12.25
CA SER A 209 -4.05 -5.72 11.16
C SER A 209 -3.59 -6.22 9.79
N VAL A 210 -2.28 -6.23 9.54
CA VAL A 210 -1.71 -6.64 8.24
C VAL A 210 -1.97 -8.11 7.95
N SER A 211 -1.88 -8.99 8.97
CA SER A 211 -2.22 -10.41 8.81
C SER A 211 -3.70 -10.62 8.45
N SER A 212 -4.59 -9.95 9.18
CA SER A 212 -6.04 -10.06 9.00
C SER A 212 -6.46 -9.54 7.63
N VAL A 213 -5.95 -8.37 7.22
CA VAL A 213 -6.24 -7.78 5.90
C VAL A 213 -5.68 -8.65 4.78
N GLY A 214 -4.43 -9.11 4.88
CA GLY A 214 -3.83 -9.98 3.87
C GLY A 214 -4.60 -11.29 3.67
N TRP A 215 -5.08 -11.88 4.76
CA TRP A 215 -5.93 -13.08 4.74
C TRP A 215 -7.30 -12.81 4.12
N LEU A 216 -8.00 -11.74 4.53
CA LEU A 216 -9.32 -11.38 4.02
C LEU A 216 -9.31 -11.05 2.53
N VAL A 217 -8.32 -10.26 2.10
CA VAL A 217 -8.10 -9.92 0.70
C VAL A 217 -7.92 -11.20 -0.12
N THR A 218 -7.10 -12.14 0.36
CA THR A 218 -6.85 -13.42 -0.34
C THR A 218 -8.07 -14.35 -0.36
N HIS A 219 -8.81 -14.49 0.74
CA HIS A 219 -9.98 -15.38 0.81
C HIS A 219 -11.20 -14.86 0.05
N GLN A 220 -11.36 -13.54 -0.07
CA GLN A 220 -12.35 -12.96 -0.98
C GLN A 220 -12.02 -13.26 -2.45
N PHE A 221 -10.75 -13.43 -2.81
CA PHE A 221 -10.39 -13.95 -4.14
C PHE A 221 -10.67 -15.44 -4.29
N ASP A 222 -10.40 -16.25 -3.26
CA ASP A 222 -10.62 -17.70 -3.35
C ASP A 222 -12.10 -18.08 -3.44
N SER A 223 -12.99 -17.27 -2.86
CA SER A 223 -14.45 -17.44 -3.02
C SER A 223 -14.96 -17.06 -4.42
N GLY A 224 -14.17 -16.33 -5.22
CA GLY A 224 -14.36 -16.13 -6.66
C GLY A 224 -13.76 -17.22 -7.54
N ARG A 225 -12.99 -18.15 -6.97
CA ARG A 225 -12.28 -19.25 -7.66
C ARG A 225 -13.18 -20.46 -7.92
N THR A 226 -14.47 -20.22 -8.09
CA THR A 226 -15.25 -21.11 -8.95
C THR A 226 -14.63 -21.00 -10.35
N SER A 227 -14.38 -22.13 -11.01
CA SER A 227 -13.95 -22.13 -12.40
C SER A 227 -14.90 -21.21 -13.17
N SER A 228 -14.38 -20.05 -13.57
CA SER A 228 -15.10 -19.04 -14.33
C SER A 228 -14.42 -18.98 -15.69
N PRO A 229 -15.21 -18.90 -16.77
CA PRO A 229 -14.65 -18.88 -18.11
C PRO A 229 -13.91 -17.53 -18.30
N THR A 230 -12.67 -17.57 -18.80
CA THR A 230 -11.82 -16.39 -19.06
C THR A 230 -11.31 -16.37 -20.51
N PHE A 231 -10.93 -15.20 -21.01
CA PHE A 231 -10.35 -15.06 -22.35
C PHE A 231 -8.84 -15.32 -22.36
N ALA A 232 -8.29 -15.79 -23.47
CA ALA A 232 -6.89 -16.24 -23.58
C ALA A 232 -5.84 -15.11 -23.41
N SER A 233 -6.15 -13.85 -23.74
CA SER A 233 -5.22 -12.72 -23.52
C SER A 233 -5.32 -12.12 -22.12
N VAL A 234 -6.42 -12.37 -21.42
CA VAL A 234 -6.51 -12.14 -19.98
C VAL A 234 -5.75 -13.28 -19.35
N GLY A 235 -4.42 -13.16 -19.33
CA GLY A 235 -3.56 -14.12 -18.67
C GLY A 235 -4.16 -14.47 -17.30
N THR A 236 -4.03 -15.72 -16.89
CA THR A 236 -4.61 -16.30 -15.66
C THR A 236 -4.24 -15.57 -14.35
N ASN A 237 -3.42 -14.52 -14.46
CA ASN A 237 -2.85 -13.71 -13.39
C ASN A 237 -3.31 -12.24 -13.41
N VAL A 238 -4.39 -11.88 -14.11
CA VAL A 238 -4.99 -10.54 -13.90
C VAL A 238 -5.77 -10.57 -12.59
N THR A 239 -5.04 -10.55 -11.48
CA THR A 239 -5.57 -10.41 -10.13
C THR A 239 -6.07 -8.99 -9.96
N THR A 240 -7.34 -8.72 -10.28
CA THR A 240 -7.99 -7.48 -9.84
C THR A 240 -8.19 -7.60 -8.34
N ASN A 241 -7.19 -7.19 -7.58
CA ASN A 241 -7.28 -7.27 -6.14
C ASN A 241 -8.32 -6.26 -5.64
N ASP A 242 -9.48 -6.74 -5.20
CA ASP A 242 -10.46 -5.98 -4.43
C ASP A 242 -9.87 -5.63 -3.05
N TRP A 243 -9.45 -4.38 -2.89
CA TRP A 243 -8.90 -3.84 -1.65
C TRP A 243 -9.98 -3.38 -0.65
N SER A 244 -11.26 -3.65 -0.91
CA SER A 244 -12.36 -3.26 -0.03
C SER A 244 -12.26 -3.82 1.39
N PRO A 245 -11.71 -5.03 1.66
CA PRO A 245 -11.52 -5.49 3.03
C PRO A 245 -10.53 -4.65 3.82
N ALA A 246 -9.50 -4.12 3.17
CA ALA A 246 -8.52 -3.25 3.83
C ALA A 246 -9.19 -1.97 4.33
N ILE A 247 -10.08 -1.40 3.53
CA ILE A 247 -10.86 -0.21 3.88
C ILE A 247 -11.79 -0.53 5.06
N LEU A 248 -12.53 -1.65 5.00
CA LEU A 248 -13.44 -2.05 6.07
C LEU A 248 -12.68 -2.30 7.39
N CYS A 249 -11.59 -3.07 7.36
CA CYS A 249 -10.74 -3.28 8.54
C CYS A 249 -10.22 -1.96 9.11
N GLY A 250 -9.76 -1.04 8.25
CA GLY A 250 -9.35 0.31 8.65
C GLY A 250 -10.45 1.09 9.36
N THR A 251 -11.69 1.09 8.83
CA THR A 251 -12.83 1.75 9.48
C THR A 251 -13.18 1.14 10.83
N THR A 252 -13.13 -0.19 10.96
CA THR A 252 -13.42 -0.88 12.23
C THR A 252 -12.36 -0.61 13.30
N ALA A 253 -11.09 -0.55 12.92
CA ALA A 253 -10.00 -0.22 13.83
C ALA A 253 -10.07 1.25 14.28
N ALA A 254 -10.35 2.17 13.36
CA ALA A 254 -10.50 3.59 13.68
C ALA A 254 -11.71 3.85 14.60
N SER A 255 -12.84 3.17 14.36
CA SER A 255 -14.03 3.30 15.20
C SER A 255 -13.82 2.71 16.60
N ALA A 256 -13.16 1.55 16.71
CA ALA A 256 -12.75 0.98 17.98
C ALA A 256 -11.83 1.94 18.75
N GLY A 257 -10.87 2.57 18.06
CA GLY A 257 -9.99 3.60 18.62
C GLY A 257 -10.76 4.81 19.16
N ALA A 258 -11.78 5.27 18.44
CA ALA A 258 -12.64 6.37 18.88
C ALA A 258 -13.44 6.00 20.14
N ILE A 259 -14.01 4.78 20.19
CA ILE A 259 -14.78 4.29 21.34
C ILE A 259 -13.89 4.19 22.58
N ILE A 260 -12.73 3.53 22.45
CA ILE A 260 -11.79 3.35 23.56
C ILE A 260 -11.29 4.70 24.08
N SER A 261 -10.97 5.62 23.17
CA SER A 261 -10.55 6.98 23.53
C SER A 261 -11.65 7.77 24.23
N GLY A 262 -12.93 7.54 23.90
CA GLY A 262 -14.05 8.21 24.55
C GLY A 262 -14.37 7.65 25.94
N LEU A 263 -14.10 6.35 26.17
CA LEU A 263 -14.32 5.69 27.46
C LEU A 263 -13.25 6.04 28.49
N LEU A 264 -12.02 6.23 28.04
CA LEU A 264 -10.98 6.81 28.86
C LEU A 264 -11.38 8.28 29.09
N SER A 265 -11.30 8.80 30.31
CA SER A 265 -11.55 10.22 30.59
C SER A 265 -10.55 10.66 31.64
N PHE A 266 -9.32 10.88 31.19
CA PHE A 266 -8.26 11.42 32.04
C PHE A 266 -8.29 12.95 32.01
N LYS A 267 -8.26 13.57 33.20
CA LYS A 267 -8.00 15.00 33.35
C LYS A 267 -6.55 15.27 32.97
N THR A 268 -6.32 15.62 31.70
CA THR A 268 -5.03 16.15 31.23
C THR A 268 -5.02 17.66 31.48
N ASN A 269 -3.95 18.18 32.09
CA ASN A 269 -3.72 19.62 32.18
C ASN A 269 -3.65 20.25 30.78
N PRO A 270 -4.05 21.53 30.62
CA PRO A 270 -3.95 22.23 29.34
C PRO A 270 -2.50 22.23 28.83
N LEU A 271 -2.34 21.95 27.54
CA LEU A 271 -1.05 21.87 26.87
C LEU A 271 -0.64 23.29 26.45
N ASP A 272 0.21 23.95 27.24
CA ASP A 272 0.76 25.26 26.86
C ASP A 272 1.86 25.05 25.81
N LEU A 273 1.51 25.27 24.54
CA LEU A 273 2.42 25.21 23.40
C LEU A 273 3.25 26.50 23.30
N ASN A 274 4.42 26.53 23.95
CA ASN A 274 5.41 27.59 23.75
C ASN A 274 6.21 27.37 22.46
N LEU A 275 5.54 27.54 21.31
CA LEU A 275 6.08 27.24 19.98
C LEU A 275 7.38 28.01 19.67
N LYS A 276 7.46 29.28 20.10
CA LYS A 276 8.67 30.12 19.97
C LYS A 276 9.86 29.52 20.73
N GLN A 277 9.63 29.00 21.93
CA GLN A 277 10.67 28.41 22.76
C GLN A 277 11.13 27.07 22.18
N SER A 278 10.20 26.27 21.66
CA SER A 278 10.50 25.03 20.95
C SER A 278 11.35 25.26 19.69
N VAL A 279 11.00 26.24 18.86
CA VAL A 279 11.77 26.56 17.63
C VAL A 279 13.15 27.11 17.98
N LEU A 280 13.25 27.96 19.00
CA LEU A 280 14.54 28.51 19.42
C LEU A 280 15.44 27.42 20.03
N LEU A 281 14.87 26.48 20.79
CA LEU A 281 15.58 25.31 21.31
C LEU A 281 16.11 24.42 20.18
N VAL A 282 15.32 24.21 19.13
CA VAL A 282 15.73 23.44 17.95
C VAL A 282 16.94 24.07 17.26
N ALA A 283 16.94 25.40 17.10
CA ALA A 283 18.02 26.11 16.43
C ALA A 283 19.33 26.13 17.24
N HIS A 284 19.24 26.13 18.57
CA HIS A 284 20.40 26.23 19.46
C HIS A 284 20.93 24.90 19.98
N SER A 285 20.14 23.82 19.94
CA SER A 285 20.58 22.52 20.45
C SER A 285 21.29 21.69 19.37
N PRO A 286 22.58 21.35 19.53
CA PRO A 286 23.29 20.52 18.55
C PRO A 286 22.65 19.13 18.41
N LEU A 287 22.10 18.57 19.50
CA LEU A 287 21.43 17.27 19.48
C LEU A 287 20.16 17.28 18.63
N MET A 288 19.37 18.37 18.69
CA MET A 288 18.14 18.48 17.91
C MET A 288 18.45 18.72 16.42
N VAL A 289 19.49 19.50 16.11
CA VAL A 289 19.97 19.68 14.73
C VAL A 289 20.41 18.34 14.13
N LYS A 290 21.20 17.54 14.87
CA LYS A 290 21.56 16.17 14.44
C LYS A 290 20.33 15.31 14.21
N CYS A 291 19.34 15.39 15.10
CA CYS A 291 18.10 14.65 15.00
C CYS A 291 17.35 14.99 13.71
N ILE A 292 17.12 16.28 13.43
CA ILE A 292 16.35 16.73 12.26
C ILE A 292 17.05 16.36 10.96
N ILE A 293 18.36 16.57 10.85
CA ILE A 293 19.11 16.24 9.63
C ILE A 293 19.06 14.73 9.35
N ASN A 294 19.32 13.90 10.37
CA ASN A 294 19.27 12.44 10.20
C ASN A 294 17.85 11.93 9.98
N ALA A 295 16.84 12.49 10.65
CA ALA A 295 15.44 12.18 10.42
C ALA A 295 15.02 12.52 8.98
N PHE A 296 15.51 13.64 8.45
CA PHE A 296 15.25 14.04 7.08
C PHE A 296 15.84 13.06 6.07
N LEU A 297 17.14 12.77 6.20
CA LEU A 297 17.84 11.86 5.31
C LEU A 297 17.30 10.42 5.39
N ALA A 298 17.04 9.92 6.60
CA ALA A 298 16.47 8.59 6.78
C ALA A 298 15.05 8.52 6.20
N GLY A 299 14.21 9.52 6.45
CA GLY A 299 12.84 9.56 5.93
C GLY A 299 12.78 9.56 4.40
N LEU A 300 13.70 10.27 3.73
CA LEU A 300 13.81 10.27 2.26
C LEU A 300 14.03 8.86 1.72
N VAL A 301 14.91 8.07 2.34
CA VAL A 301 15.25 6.73 1.87
C VAL A 301 14.17 5.72 2.25
N TYR A 302 13.72 5.76 3.52
CA TYR A 302 12.69 4.85 4.03
C TYR A 302 11.33 5.05 3.36
N SER A 303 11.08 6.20 2.72
CA SER A 303 9.85 6.44 1.96
C SER A 303 9.57 5.42 0.86
N LEU A 304 10.62 4.82 0.26
CA LEU A 304 10.46 3.72 -0.70
C LEU A 304 9.76 2.52 -0.03
N ASN A 305 10.13 2.22 1.21
CA ASN A 305 9.54 1.12 1.96
C ASN A 305 8.08 1.43 2.34
N PHE A 306 7.83 2.63 2.87
CA PHE A 306 6.50 3.00 3.36
C PHE A 306 5.45 3.16 2.25
N GLU A 307 5.79 3.78 1.12
CA GLU A 307 4.80 4.07 0.07
C GLU A 307 4.80 3.03 -1.07
N TYR A 308 5.95 2.44 -1.41
CA TYR A 308 6.10 1.68 -2.66
C TYR A 308 6.39 0.19 -2.48
N LEU A 309 6.77 -0.30 -1.30
CA LEU A 309 7.11 -1.72 -1.10
C LEU A 309 5.95 -2.65 -1.49
N PHE A 310 4.76 -2.40 -0.95
CA PHE A 310 3.57 -3.21 -1.25
C PHE A 310 3.21 -3.14 -2.74
N TYR A 311 3.30 -1.96 -3.35
CA TYR A 311 3.02 -1.77 -4.76
C TYR A 311 3.99 -2.59 -5.63
N VAL A 312 5.30 -2.41 -5.44
CA VAL A 312 6.33 -3.07 -6.24
C VAL A 312 6.26 -4.60 -6.07
N MET A 313 6.15 -5.10 -4.84
CA MET A 313 6.11 -6.54 -4.58
C MET A 313 4.86 -7.21 -5.15
N THR A 314 3.69 -6.57 -5.06
CA THR A 314 2.45 -7.16 -5.57
C THR A 314 2.30 -7.01 -7.08
N HIS A 315 2.63 -5.84 -7.65
CA HIS A 315 2.43 -5.56 -9.08
C HIS A 315 3.59 -6.00 -9.97
N GLU A 316 4.84 -5.78 -9.58
CA GLU A 316 5.99 -6.15 -10.43
C GLU A 316 6.45 -7.58 -10.19
N PHE A 317 6.52 -8.00 -8.92
CA PHE A 317 6.97 -9.36 -8.57
C PHE A 317 5.83 -10.39 -8.52
N GLY A 318 4.57 -9.96 -8.63
CA GLY A 318 3.40 -10.86 -8.61
C GLY A 318 3.22 -11.61 -7.29
N ILE A 319 3.74 -11.06 -6.18
CA ILE A 319 3.65 -11.69 -4.87
C ILE A 319 2.23 -11.52 -4.31
N SER A 320 1.66 -12.61 -3.78
CA SER A 320 0.33 -12.59 -3.17
C SER A 320 0.26 -11.60 -1.98
N PRO A 321 -0.83 -10.82 -1.83
CA PRO A 321 -1.04 -9.95 -0.67
C PRO A 321 -0.97 -10.68 0.67
N SER A 322 -1.43 -11.94 0.76
CA SER A 322 -1.28 -12.76 1.97
C SER A 322 0.18 -13.03 2.33
N PHE A 323 1.03 -13.27 1.33
CA PHE A 323 2.45 -13.49 1.54
C PHE A 323 3.14 -12.21 2.01
N MET A 324 2.77 -11.05 1.46
CA MET A 324 3.23 -9.76 1.97
C MET A 324 2.81 -9.52 3.42
N GLY A 325 1.60 -9.96 3.78
CA GLY A 325 1.12 -9.92 5.15
C GLY A 325 1.95 -10.79 6.08
N LEU A 326 2.21 -12.04 5.71
CA LEU A 326 3.07 -12.97 6.45
C LEU A 326 4.49 -12.43 6.61
N LEU A 327 5.08 -11.90 5.52
CA LEU A 327 6.42 -11.33 5.52
C LEU A 327 6.52 -10.17 6.52
N THR A 328 5.56 -9.26 6.49
CA THR A 328 5.49 -8.12 7.41
C THR A 328 5.27 -8.59 8.85
N THR A 329 4.46 -9.61 9.07
CA THR A 329 4.21 -10.18 10.40
C THR A 329 5.47 -10.79 10.99
N LEU A 330 6.24 -11.55 10.22
CA LEU A 330 7.53 -12.09 10.68
C LEU A 330 8.55 -11.00 10.94
N ASN A 331 8.54 -9.94 10.12
CA ASN A 331 9.36 -8.76 10.36
C ASN A 331 9.10 -8.15 11.74
N ILE A 332 7.82 -7.98 12.06
CA ILE A 332 7.38 -7.35 13.31
C ILE A 332 7.65 -8.26 14.50
N LEU A 333 7.25 -9.53 14.40
CA LEU A 333 7.32 -10.49 15.49
C LEU A 333 8.76 -10.83 15.87
N CYS A 334 9.61 -11.09 14.89
CA CYS A 334 10.97 -11.57 15.13
C CYS A 334 12.01 -10.45 15.14
N GLY A 335 11.77 -9.32 14.46
CA GLY A 335 12.70 -8.20 14.38
C GLY A 335 12.26 -7.01 15.22
N GLU A 336 11.08 -6.48 14.93
CA GLU A 336 10.64 -5.17 15.45
C GLU A 336 10.38 -5.18 16.97
N ILE A 337 9.55 -6.12 17.44
CA ILE A 337 9.17 -6.24 18.86
C ILE A 337 10.38 -6.52 19.76
N PRO A 338 11.24 -7.54 19.48
CA PRO A 338 12.41 -7.79 20.30
C PRO A 338 13.37 -6.60 20.33
N THR A 339 13.53 -5.92 19.20
CA THR A 339 14.41 -4.75 19.13
C THR A 339 13.85 -3.59 19.95
N PHE A 340 12.55 -3.30 19.89
CA PHE A 340 11.92 -2.27 20.73
C PHE A 340 12.07 -2.56 22.24
N MET A 341 12.04 -3.82 22.65
CA MET A 341 12.28 -4.20 24.04
C MET A 341 13.75 -4.02 24.44
N ALA A 342 14.68 -4.35 23.54
CA ALA A 342 16.12 -4.26 23.81
C ALA A 342 16.72 -2.86 23.59
N VAL A 343 16.04 -1.96 22.86
CA VAL A 343 16.63 -0.72 22.33
C VAL A 343 17.18 0.21 23.41
N GLY A 344 16.55 0.26 24.59
CA GLY A 344 17.04 1.08 25.71
C GLY A 344 18.41 0.63 26.21
N TRP A 345 18.66 -0.68 26.22
CA TRP A 345 19.97 -1.23 26.54
C TRP A 345 21.00 -0.97 25.43
N LEU A 346 20.61 -1.12 24.16
CA LEU A 346 21.50 -0.84 23.02
C LEU A 346 21.95 0.62 22.99
N LEU A 347 21.01 1.56 23.16
CA LEU A 347 21.30 2.99 23.18
C LEU A 347 22.26 3.36 24.31
N LYS A 348 22.06 2.80 25.51
CA LYS A 348 22.95 3.04 26.66
C LYS A 348 24.35 2.49 26.44
N ARG A 349 24.48 1.36 25.74
CA ARG A 349 25.77 0.67 25.55
C ARG A 349 26.59 1.24 24.39
N PHE A 350 25.95 1.52 23.25
CA PHE A 350 26.65 1.87 22.01
C PHE A 350 26.49 3.35 21.59
N GLY A 351 25.54 4.07 22.20
CA GLY A 351 25.19 5.43 21.84
C GLY A 351 24.26 5.52 20.62
N GLU A 352 23.62 6.68 20.48
CA GLU A 352 22.58 6.94 19.49
C GLU A 352 23.11 6.91 18.06
N THR A 353 24.29 7.50 17.83
CA THR A 353 24.88 7.59 16.48
C THR A 353 25.19 6.19 15.93
N PHE A 354 25.69 5.29 16.77
CA PHE A 354 26.03 3.93 16.35
C PHE A 354 24.79 3.08 16.08
N CYS A 355 23.78 3.15 16.95
CA CYS A 355 22.49 2.50 16.72
C CYS A 355 21.84 2.98 15.41
N LEU A 356 21.95 4.27 15.11
CA LEU A 356 21.47 4.84 13.86
C LEU A 356 22.25 4.30 12.64
N CYS A 357 23.56 4.11 12.73
CA CYS A 357 24.36 3.50 11.66
C CYS A 357 23.95 2.04 11.42
N ILE A 358 23.74 1.26 12.49
CA ILE A 358 23.24 -0.12 12.39
C ILE A 358 21.87 -0.16 11.70
N ALA A 359 20.98 0.77 12.05
CA ALA A 359 19.65 0.86 11.44
C ALA A 359 19.74 1.01 9.91
N HIS A 360 20.55 1.97 9.44
CA HIS A 360 20.78 2.18 8.01
C HIS A 360 21.44 0.97 7.33
N PHE A 361 22.36 0.29 8.03
CA PHE A 361 23.01 -0.90 7.51
C PHE A 361 22.03 -2.06 7.32
N PHE A 362 21.17 -2.33 8.31
CA PHE A 362 20.14 -3.37 8.19
C PHE A 362 19.13 -3.06 7.09
N TYR A 363 18.74 -1.79 6.95
CA TYR A 363 17.87 -1.38 5.86
C TYR A 363 18.55 -1.50 4.48
N ALA A 364 19.84 -1.15 4.38
CA ALA A 364 20.61 -1.33 3.15
C ALA A 364 20.65 -2.80 2.72
N LEU A 365 20.88 -3.69 3.69
CA LEU A 365 20.89 -5.13 3.47
C LEU A 365 19.50 -5.64 3.08
N GLN A 366 18.43 -5.11 3.70
CA GLN A 366 17.05 -5.44 3.32
C GLN A 366 16.77 -5.16 1.85
N MET A 367 17.06 -3.94 1.42
CA MET A 367 16.81 -3.52 0.04
C MET A 367 17.71 -4.26 -0.94
N TYR A 368 18.94 -4.58 -0.55
CA TYR A 368 19.83 -5.41 -1.37
C TYR A 368 19.24 -6.81 -1.62
N ILE A 369 18.70 -7.46 -0.60
CA ILE A 369 18.09 -8.80 -0.74
C ILE A 369 16.83 -8.73 -1.61
N TYR A 370 15.98 -7.73 -1.44
CA TYR A 370 14.80 -7.52 -2.30
C TYR A 370 15.17 -7.24 -3.77
N GLY A 371 16.31 -6.60 -4.03
CA GLY A 371 16.82 -6.39 -5.39
C GLY A 371 17.46 -7.65 -6.00
N SER A 372 18.16 -8.46 -5.19
CA SER A 372 19.05 -9.52 -5.67
C SER A 372 18.41 -10.90 -5.76
N CYS A 373 17.51 -11.23 -4.85
CA CYS A 373 16.97 -12.58 -4.72
C CYS A 373 15.56 -12.65 -5.28
N GLU A 374 15.24 -13.67 -6.07
CA GLU A 374 13.86 -13.88 -6.56
C GLU A 374 13.09 -14.89 -5.70
N ASN A 375 13.79 -15.61 -4.83
CA ASN A 375 13.22 -16.70 -4.04
C ASN A 375 12.45 -16.16 -2.82
N GLN A 376 11.17 -16.49 -2.75
CA GLN A 376 10.28 -16.12 -1.65
C GLN A 376 10.77 -16.64 -0.28
N LEU A 377 11.40 -17.81 -0.23
CA LEU A 377 11.96 -18.33 1.03
C LEU A 377 13.12 -17.48 1.54
N THR A 378 13.91 -16.89 0.63
CA THR A 378 15.01 -16.01 1.01
C THR A 378 14.49 -14.74 1.67
N TYR A 379 13.40 -14.18 1.17
CA TYR A 379 12.73 -13.05 1.84
C TYR A 379 12.30 -13.43 3.25
N LEU A 380 11.71 -14.62 3.43
CA LEU A 380 11.25 -15.10 4.72
C LEU A 380 12.37 -15.26 5.75
N LEU A 381 13.50 -15.84 5.31
CA LEU A 381 14.64 -16.13 6.17
C LEU A 381 15.32 -14.86 6.69
N PHE A 382 15.48 -13.85 5.83
CA PHE A 382 16.20 -12.63 6.17
C PHE A 382 15.29 -11.52 6.73
N CYS A 383 13.97 -11.60 6.56
CA CYS A 383 13.02 -10.62 7.07
C CYS A 383 13.24 -10.24 8.55
N PRO A 384 13.41 -11.20 9.50
CA PRO A 384 13.60 -10.89 10.91
C PRO A 384 14.78 -9.95 11.21
N LEU A 385 15.87 -10.07 10.46
CA LEU A 385 17.06 -9.23 10.62
C LEU A 385 16.77 -7.77 10.26
N PHE A 386 15.83 -7.55 9.35
CA PHE A 386 15.49 -6.24 8.83
C PHE A 386 14.49 -5.47 9.69
N GLY A 387 13.68 -6.20 10.47
CA GLY A 387 12.69 -5.61 11.38
C GLY A 387 13.32 -4.80 12.50
N ALA A 388 14.60 -5.04 12.79
CA ALA A 388 15.37 -4.26 13.75
C ALA A 388 15.71 -2.85 13.25
N SER A 389 15.67 -2.58 11.94
CA SER A 389 16.10 -1.31 11.37
C SER A 389 15.23 -0.13 11.83
N PHE A 390 13.90 -0.27 11.74
CA PHE A 390 12.96 0.78 12.09
C PHE A 390 12.96 1.14 13.60
N PRO A 391 12.90 0.18 14.55
CA PRO A 391 13.02 0.48 15.98
C PRO A 391 14.32 1.18 16.34
N LEU A 392 15.45 0.73 15.79
CA LEU A 392 16.75 1.35 16.07
C LEU A 392 16.78 2.79 15.55
N LEU A 393 16.31 3.02 14.33
CA LEU A 393 16.20 4.35 13.74
C LEU A 393 15.31 5.26 14.61
N TYR A 394 14.07 4.83 14.85
CA TYR A 394 13.06 5.63 15.53
C TYR A 394 13.47 5.94 16.97
N SER A 395 13.88 4.93 17.74
CA SER A 395 14.27 5.12 19.14
C SER A 395 15.56 5.94 19.30
N SER A 396 16.51 5.85 18.35
CA SER A 396 17.71 6.70 18.38
C SER A 396 17.35 8.17 18.17
N LEU A 397 16.48 8.47 17.19
CA LEU A 397 16.01 9.83 16.92
C LEU A 397 15.14 10.37 18.06
N ALA A 398 14.24 9.56 18.61
CA ALA A 398 13.42 9.89 19.77
C ALA A 398 14.29 10.19 21.01
N ASN A 399 15.39 9.45 21.19
CA ASN A 399 16.33 9.71 22.27
C ASN A 399 17.10 11.03 22.06
N TYR A 400 17.52 11.38 20.83
CA TYR A 400 18.09 12.70 20.55
C TYR A 400 17.13 13.84 20.88
N ALA A 401 15.86 13.71 20.48
CA ALA A 401 14.82 14.69 20.80
C ALA A 401 14.68 14.87 22.32
N THR A 402 14.61 13.77 23.07
CA THR A 402 14.48 13.81 24.54
C THR A 402 15.74 14.34 25.23
N ALA A 403 16.92 13.95 24.77
CA ALA A 403 18.20 14.40 25.31
C ALA A 403 18.44 15.90 25.09
N SER A 404 17.99 16.45 23.96
CA SER A 404 18.09 17.90 23.68
C SER A 404 17.36 18.76 24.72
N VAL A 405 16.20 18.29 25.16
CA VAL A 405 15.36 18.97 26.16
C VAL A 405 15.99 18.87 27.56
N ARG A 406 16.52 17.69 27.90
CA ARG A 406 17.25 17.47 29.16
C ARG A 406 18.49 18.35 29.26
N GLN A 407 19.26 18.46 28.18
CA GLN A 407 20.46 19.30 28.13
C GLN A 407 20.13 20.78 28.37
N ALA A 408 19.00 21.26 27.87
CA ALA A 408 18.56 22.64 28.06
C ALA A 408 17.89 22.90 29.43
N ARG A 409 17.93 21.93 30.37
CA ARG A 409 17.32 21.99 31.71
C ARG A 409 15.82 22.35 31.70
N LEU A 410 15.16 22.07 30.59
CA LEU A 410 13.74 22.32 30.37
C LEU A 410 12.98 21.01 30.59
N ALA A 411 12.97 20.49 31.83
CA ALA A 411 12.30 19.24 32.20
C ALA A 411 10.77 19.36 32.23
N ASN A 412 10.19 19.99 31.21
CA ASN A 412 8.75 20.13 31.04
C ASN A 412 8.28 19.08 30.02
N THR A 413 7.40 18.17 30.44
CA THR A 413 6.83 17.10 29.60
C THR A 413 6.20 17.64 28.30
N ASN A 414 5.65 18.85 28.34
CA ASN A 414 5.06 19.54 27.18
C ASN A 414 6.10 19.86 26.09
N VAL A 415 7.34 20.19 26.46
CA VAL A 415 8.43 20.49 25.51
C VAL A 415 8.95 19.22 24.86
N ILE A 416 9.06 18.12 25.63
CA ILE A 416 9.46 16.80 25.12
C ILE A 416 8.46 16.34 24.04
N SER A 417 7.16 16.40 24.34
CA SER A 417 6.10 16.10 23.37
C SER A 417 6.20 16.93 22.09
N SER A 418 6.47 18.24 22.23
CA SER A 418 6.66 19.13 21.08
C SER A 418 7.86 18.72 20.20
N MET A 419 8.97 18.28 20.81
CA MET A 419 10.14 17.79 20.08
C MET A 419 9.88 16.47 19.34
N HIS A 420 9.16 15.53 19.96
CA HIS A 420 8.75 14.28 19.30
C HIS A 420 7.78 14.54 18.14
N SER A 421 6.85 15.48 18.32
CA SER A 421 5.94 15.92 17.25
C SER A 421 6.72 16.50 16.06
N LEU A 422 7.74 17.33 16.32
CA LEU A 422 8.60 17.87 15.28
C LEU A 422 9.42 16.78 14.58
N LEU A 423 9.99 15.83 15.34
CA LEU A 423 10.67 14.67 14.79
C LEU A 423 9.75 13.88 13.85
N ASN A 424 8.54 13.55 14.28
CA ASN A 424 7.57 12.81 13.47
C ASN A 424 7.14 13.61 12.22
N ALA A 425 6.95 14.92 12.35
CA ALA A 425 6.63 15.80 11.23
C ALA A 425 7.74 15.82 10.17
N VAL A 426 9.01 15.79 10.59
CA VAL A 426 10.15 15.70 9.67
C VAL A 426 10.24 14.28 9.08
N LEU A 427 10.29 13.25 9.92
CA LEU A 427 10.55 11.86 9.51
C LEU A 427 9.43 11.28 8.63
N PHE A 428 8.17 11.39 9.05
CA PHE A 428 7.02 10.81 8.36
C PHE A 428 6.21 11.81 7.53
N GLY A 429 6.44 13.12 7.72
CA GLY A 429 5.78 14.17 6.92
C GLY A 429 6.67 14.64 5.79
N ILE A 430 7.51 15.64 6.08
CA ILE A 430 8.29 16.38 5.07
C ILE A 430 9.14 15.42 4.23
N SER A 431 9.91 14.55 4.88
CA SER A 431 10.84 13.64 4.20
C SER A 431 10.11 12.61 3.37
N LEU A 432 8.95 12.13 3.84
CA LEU A 432 8.12 11.20 3.10
C LEU A 432 7.55 11.86 1.84
N CYS A 433 7.12 13.13 1.90
CA CYS A 433 6.63 13.85 0.72
C CYS A 433 7.71 14.01 -0.37
N PHE A 434 8.92 14.46 0.01
CA PHE A 434 10.03 14.59 -0.94
C PHE A 434 10.50 13.23 -1.44
N GLY A 435 10.67 12.27 -0.54
CA GLY A 435 11.12 10.92 -0.86
C GLY A 435 10.14 10.22 -1.79
N ALA A 436 8.84 10.23 -1.47
CA ALA A 436 7.82 9.61 -2.30
C ALA A 436 7.77 10.24 -3.70
N SER A 437 7.91 11.57 -3.80
CA SER A 437 7.96 12.25 -5.10
C SER A 437 9.18 11.81 -5.93
N ILE A 438 10.36 11.71 -5.30
CA ILE A 438 11.59 11.26 -5.96
C ILE A 438 11.44 9.81 -6.44
N TRP A 439 11.04 8.89 -5.57
CA TRP A 439 10.86 7.48 -5.92
C TRP A 439 9.75 7.27 -6.95
N GLY A 440 8.67 8.05 -6.88
CA GLY A 440 7.58 8.00 -7.84
C GLY A 440 8.00 8.42 -9.25
N VAL A 441 8.83 9.46 -9.39
CA VAL A 441 9.41 9.83 -10.70
C VAL A 441 10.38 8.75 -11.18
N LEU A 442 11.22 8.21 -10.29
CA LEU A 442 12.16 7.15 -10.64
C LEU A 442 11.46 5.87 -11.11
N MET A 443 10.30 5.52 -10.52
CA MET A 443 9.48 4.38 -10.95
C MET A 443 8.93 4.49 -12.37
N GLN A 444 8.82 5.69 -12.94
CA GLN A 444 8.39 5.86 -14.33
C GLN A 444 9.47 5.43 -15.33
N HIS A 445 10.73 5.42 -14.89
CA HIS A 445 11.89 5.18 -15.75
C HIS A 445 12.60 3.86 -15.44
N TYR A 446 12.57 3.40 -14.19
CA TYR A 446 13.28 2.21 -13.73
C TYR A 446 12.33 1.19 -13.14
N SER A 447 12.65 -0.10 -13.28
CA SER A 447 11.91 -1.17 -12.59
C SER A 447 12.20 -1.17 -11.09
N GLY A 448 11.26 -1.69 -10.30
CA GLY A 448 11.34 -1.77 -8.85
C GLY A 448 12.59 -2.45 -8.31
N ARG A 449 13.16 -3.43 -9.03
CA ARG A 449 14.46 -4.04 -8.68
C ARG A 449 15.59 -3.01 -8.61
N TYR A 450 15.70 -2.15 -9.63
CA TYR A 450 16.72 -1.11 -9.65
C TYR A 450 16.51 -0.09 -8.52
N LEU A 451 15.26 0.19 -8.15
CA LEU A 451 14.96 1.08 -7.04
C LEU A 451 15.39 0.52 -5.70
N PHE A 452 15.21 -0.79 -5.48
CA PHE A 452 15.73 -1.45 -4.29
C PHE A 452 17.26 -1.41 -4.22
N PHE A 453 17.95 -1.68 -5.34
CA PHE A 453 19.41 -1.52 -5.37
C PHE A 453 19.86 -0.09 -5.10
N LEU A 454 19.21 0.90 -5.73
CA LEU A 454 19.54 2.30 -5.54
C LEU A 454 19.32 2.73 -4.09
N SER A 455 18.21 2.32 -3.48
CA SER A 455 17.92 2.55 -2.07
C SER A 455 18.99 1.93 -1.16
N SER A 456 19.41 0.70 -1.45
CA SER A 456 20.49 0.03 -0.72
C SER A 456 21.81 0.82 -0.76
N VAL A 457 22.21 1.29 -1.96
CA VAL A 457 23.44 2.10 -2.12
C VAL A 457 23.34 3.41 -1.34
N ILE A 458 22.20 4.12 -1.44
CA ILE A 458 22.00 5.37 -0.69
C ILE A 458 22.04 5.11 0.82
N SER A 459 21.44 4.02 1.31
CA SER A 459 21.51 3.65 2.72
C SER A 459 22.93 3.33 3.18
N CYS A 460 23.74 2.64 2.38
CA CYS A 460 25.17 2.44 2.67
C CYS A 460 25.93 3.77 2.76
N ILE A 461 25.61 4.72 1.88
CA ILE A 461 26.19 6.08 1.94
C ILE A 461 25.77 6.75 3.27
N LEU A 462 24.51 6.63 3.70
CA LEU A 462 24.05 7.17 4.97
C LEU A 462 24.78 6.58 6.20
N VAL A 463 25.14 5.29 6.18
CA VAL A 463 25.96 4.69 7.25
C VAL A 463 27.28 5.45 7.45
N VAL A 464 27.90 5.91 6.36
CA VAL A 464 29.16 6.68 6.41
C VAL A 464 28.90 8.16 6.73
N ILE A 465 27.82 8.74 6.18
CA ILE A 465 27.50 10.17 6.34
C ILE A 465 27.00 10.49 7.76
N THR A 466 26.17 9.65 8.38
CA THR A 466 25.61 9.88 9.73
C THR A 466 26.67 10.23 10.80
N PRO A 467 27.77 9.47 10.97
CA PRO A 467 28.80 9.82 11.94
C PRO A 467 29.59 11.08 11.53
N VAL A 468 29.75 11.35 10.23
CA VAL A 468 30.37 12.58 9.72
C VAL A 468 29.51 13.80 10.08
N ILE A 469 28.20 13.73 9.86
CA ILE A 469 27.25 14.77 10.27
C ILE A 469 27.33 14.99 11.77
N SER A 470 27.30 13.92 12.57
CA SER A 470 27.38 14.03 14.02
C SER A 470 28.62 14.80 14.47
N ARG A 471 29.80 14.44 13.93
CA ARG A 471 31.06 15.14 14.23
C ARG A 471 31.12 16.57 13.69
N PHE A 472 30.52 16.83 12.52
CA PHE A 472 30.49 18.16 11.93
C PHE A 472 29.63 19.11 12.77
N VAL A 473 28.44 18.67 13.19
CA VAL A 473 27.57 19.46 14.07
C VAL A 473 28.24 19.72 15.42
N ASP A 474 28.93 18.72 16.00
CA ASP A 474 29.70 18.90 17.26
C ASP A 474 30.86 19.90 17.16
N ARG A 475 31.32 20.22 15.94
CA ARG A 475 32.36 21.23 15.72
C ARG A 475 31.79 22.64 15.51
N LEU A 476 30.53 22.73 15.12
CA LEU A 476 29.89 23.97 14.73
C LEU A 476 29.21 24.68 15.93
N PHE A 477 28.80 23.89 16.93
CA PHE A 477 28.28 24.35 18.22
C PHE A 477 29.35 24.17 19.30
#